data_AF-A0A3D3CQ95-F1
#
_entry.id   AF-A0A3D3CQ95-F1
#
_cell.length_a   1.000
_cell.length_b   1.000
_cell.length_c   1.000
_cell.angle_alpha   90.00
_cell.angle_beta   90.00
_cell.angle_gamma   90.00
#
_symmetry.space_group_name_H-M   'P 1'
#
loop_
_entity.id
_entity.type
_entity.pdbx_description
1 polymer ?
#
loop_
_entity_poly.entity_id
_entity_poly.type
_entity_poly.pdbx_seq_one_letter_code
_entity_poly.pdbx_strand_id
1 'polypeptide(L)'
;MADTRKKAAALRYDTKKESAPRVVAKGKGKIAEQILKVAKDHKVPIKDDPQLVEVLSTLDLHQEIPPELYRAVAEILAFVYRMTKKVQ
;
A
#
# COMPACT_ATOMS: atom_id res chain seq x y z
N MET A 1 -3.56 -24.94 0.06
CA MET A 1 -3.31 -24.39 1.41
C MET A 1 -3.23 -22.88 1.28
N ALA A 2 -4.13 -22.13 1.93
CA ALA A 2 -4.03 -20.67 1.93
C ALA A 2 -2.74 -20.28 2.67
N ASP A 3 -1.87 -19.54 2.00
CA ASP A 3 -0.63 -19.05 2.58
C ASP A 3 -0.98 -18.06 3.71
N THR A 4 -0.90 -18.51 4.96
CA THR A 4 -1.21 -17.71 6.17
C THR A 4 -0.11 -16.71 6.52
N ARG A 5 0.96 -16.64 5.71
CA ARG A 5 2.06 -15.69 5.95
C ARG A 5 1.58 -14.27 5.69
N LYS A 6 1.87 -13.39 6.65
CA LYS A 6 1.60 -11.96 6.58
C LYS A 6 2.11 -11.37 5.27
N LYS A 7 1.31 -10.56 4.60
CA LYS A 7 1.70 -9.82 3.39
C LYS A 7 1.73 -8.33 3.68
N ALA A 8 2.57 -7.62 2.95
CA ALA A 8 2.60 -6.16 2.97
C ALA A 8 2.95 -5.64 1.57
N ALA A 9 2.32 -4.54 1.20
CA ALA A 9 2.64 -3.77 0.00
C ALA A 9 2.71 -2.29 0.40
N ALA A 10 3.71 -1.59 -0.13
CA ALA A 10 3.90 -0.16 0.06
C ALA A 10 3.65 0.58 -1.24
N LEU A 11 2.85 1.64 -1.17
CA LEU A 11 2.51 2.48 -2.30
C LEU A 11 3.18 3.85 -2.15
N ARG A 12 3.58 4.41 -3.29
CA ARG A 12 4.00 5.80 -3.42
C ARG A 12 3.15 6.47 -4.47
N TYR A 13 2.82 7.74 -4.24
CA TYR A 13 2.17 8.57 -5.24
C TYR A 13 2.75 9.98 -5.21
N ASP A 14 3.43 10.37 -6.29
CA ASP A 14 3.89 11.73 -6.53
C ASP A 14 2.97 12.41 -7.55
N THR A 15 1.97 13.14 -7.06
CA THR A 15 0.95 13.81 -7.90
C THR A 15 1.53 14.82 -8.90
N LYS A 16 2.78 15.25 -8.74
CA LYS A 16 3.43 16.19 -9.66
C LYS A 16 4.11 15.50 -10.84
N LYS A 17 4.40 14.20 -10.72
CA LYS A 17 5.22 13.45 -11.67
C LYS A 17 4.54 12.21 -12.21
N GLU A 18 3.59 11.66 -11.47
CA GLU A 18 2.98 10.37 -11.73
C GLU A 18 1.48 10.56 -11.96
N SER A 19 0.94 9.87 -12.97
CA SER A 19 -0.49 9.82 -13.27
C SER A 19 -1.25 8.89 -12.32
N ALA A 20 -0.56 7.91 -11.74
CA ALA A 20 -1.12 6.94 -10.81
C ALA A 20 -0.11 6.57 -9.71
N PRO A 21 -0.58 6.13 -8.53
CA PRO A 21 0.28 5.52 -7.52
C PRO A 21 1.01 4.30 -8.07
N ARG A 22 2.09 3.87 -7.41
CA ARG A 22 2.84 2.67 -7.78
C ARG A 22 3.30 1.87 -6.58
N VAL A 23 3.51 0.57 -6.77
CA VAL A 23 4.06 -0.31 -5.75
C VAL A 23 5.57 -0.09 -5.66
N VAL A 24 6.06 0.31 -4.50
CA VAL A 24 7.51 0.53 -4.27
C VAL A 24 8.16 -0.53 -3.39
N ALA A 25 7.36 -1.28 -2.63
CA ALA A 25 7.81 -2.48 -1.93
C ALA A 25 6.66 -3.48 -1.81
N LYS A 26 6.97 -4.78 -1.84
CA LYS A 26 6.02 -5.86 -1.53
C LYS A 26 6.76 -7.03 -0.90
N GLY A 27 6.10 -7.78 -0.03
CA GLY A 27 6.72 -8.91 0.64
C GLY A 27 5.75 -9.79 1.40
N LYS A 28 6.26 -10.97 1.80
CA LYS A 28 5.55 -11.94 2.64
C LYS A 28 6.41 -12.42 3.81
N GLY A 29 5.78 -12.85 4.90
CA GLY A 29 6.45 -13.32 6.11
C GLY A 29 7.41 -12.26 6.66
N LYS A 30 8.68 -12.63 6.86
CA LYS A 30 9.72 -11.74 7.41
C LYS A 30 9.91 -10.44 6.62
N ILE A 31 9.78 -10.49 5.29
CA ILE A 31 9.89 -9.27 4.46
C ILE A 31 8.70 -8.34 4.71
N ALA A 32 7.50 -8.88 4.86
CA ALA A 32 6.33 -8.06 5.22
C ALA A 32 6.49 -7.41 6.60
N GLU A 33 7.02 -8.15 7.57
CA GLU A 33 7.34 -7.62 8.90
C GLU A 33 8.35 -6.48 8.84
N GLN A 34 9.41 -6.62 8.03
CA GLN A 34 10.40 -5.55 7.82
C GLN A 34 9.78 -4.32 7.15
N ILE A 35 8.96 -4.49 6.12
CA ILE A 35 8.24 -3.37 5.47
C ILE A 35 7.39 -2.63 6.50
N LEU A 36 6.61 -3.35 7.31
CA LEU A 36 5.78 -2.75 8.34
C LEU A 36 6.59 -2.05 9.43
N LYS A 37 7.74 -2.62 9.82
CA LYS A 37 8.66 -2.00 10.78
C LYS A 37 9.18 -0.67 10.25
N VAL A 38 9.71 -0.65 9.03
CA VAL A 38 10.22 0.58 8.38
C VAL A 38 9.10 1.61 8.24
N ALA A 39 7.89 1.19 7.82
CA ALA A 39 6.75 2.09 7.74
C ALA A 39 6.42 2.76 9.08
N LYS A 40 6.44 2.00 10.20
CA LYS A 40 6.27 2.55 11.55
C LYS A 40 7.39 3.51 11.94
N ASP A 41 8.64 3.10 11.73
CA ASP A 41 9.83 3.89 12.07
C ASP A 41 9.81 5.26 11.35
N HIS A 42 9.29 5.31 10.12
CA HIS A 42 9.14 6.52 9.31
C HIS A 42 7.76 7.19 9.37
N LYS A 43 6.86 6.75 10.28
CA LYS A 43 5.49 7.28 10.45
C LYS A 43 4.64 7.25 9.16
N VAL A 44 4.88 6.29 8.29
CA VAL A 44 4.04 6.02 7.11
C VAL A 44 2.73 5.38 7.60
N PRO A 45 1.55 5.88 7.18
CA PRO A 45 0.27 5.28 7.55
C PRO A 45 0.15 3.82 7.11
N ILE A 46 -0.36 2.97 8.01
CA ILE A 46 -0.57 1.55 7.76
C ILE A 46 -2.07 1.26 7.86
N LYS A 47 -2.65 0.67 6.80
CA LYS A 47 -4.01 0.14 6.77
C LYS A 47 -3.93 -1.38 6.74
N ASP A 48 -4.64 -2.04 7.66
CA ASP A 48 -4.79 -3.49 7.62
C ASP A 48 -5.98 -3.84 6.73
N ASP A 49 -5.69 -4.46 5.59
CA ASP A 49 -6.67 -4.84 4.59
C ASP A 49 -6.20 -6.08 3.81
N PRO A 50 -6.61 -7.29 4.25
CA PRO A 50 -6.18 -8.54 3.64
C PRO A 50 -6.58 -8.69 2.16
N GLN A 51 -7.72 -8.12 1.76
CA GLN A 51 -8.17 -8.22 0.37
C GLN A 51 -7.31 -7.33 -0.53
N LEU A 52 -7.08 -6.10 -0.09
CA LEU A 52 -6.30 -5.12 -0.84
C LEU A 52 -4.83 -5.52 -0.95
N VAL A 53 -4.23 -6.04 0.13
CA VAL A 53 -2.84 -6.50 0.08
C VAL A 53 -2.66 -7.69 -0.85
N GLU A 54 -3.67 -8.56 -0.99
CA GLU A 54 -3.61 -9.68 -1.93
C GLU A 54 -3.53 -9.17 -3.37
N VAL A 55 -4.41 -8.24 -3.72
CA VAL A 55 -4.47 -7.61 -5.04
C VAL A 55 -3.19 -6.82 -5.33
N LEU A 56 -2.71 -6.01 -4.39
CA LEU A 56 -1.49 -5.22 -4.59
C LEU A 56 -0.22 -6.09 -4.66
N SER A 57 -0.24 -7.28 -4.07
CA SER A 57 0.89 -8.21 -4.11
C SER A 57 1.09 -8.84 -5.49
N THR A 58 0.06 -8.86 -6.35
CA THR A 58 0.16 -9.40 -7.71
C THR A 58 0.88 -8.45 -8.66
N LEU A 59 0.87 -7.14 -8.39
CA LEU A 59 1.51 -6.12 -9.21
C LEU A 59 3.03 -6.15 -9.06
N ASP A 60 3.75 -5.89 -10.14
CA ASP A 60 5.20 -5.84 -10.14
C ASP A 60 5.75 -4.65 -9.34
N LEU A 61 6.97 -4.81 -8.83
CA LEU A 61 7.68 -3.70 -8.20
C LEU A 61 7.87 -2.61 -9.23
N HIS A 62 7.63 -1.37 -8.79
CA HIS A 62 7.70 -0.20 -9.65
C HIS A 62 6.72 -0.24 -10.83
N GLN A 63 5.63 -1.01 -10.72
CA GLN A 63 4.50 -0.92 -11.64
C GLN A 63 3.52 0.13 -11.13
N GLU A 64 3.05 0.99 -12.04
CA GLU A 64 1.91 1.85 -11.77
C GLU A 64 0.65 1.00 -11.55
N ILE A 65 -0.23 1.47 -10.67
CA ILE A 65 -1.51 0.82 -10.45
C ILE A 65 -2.29 0.86 -11.77
N PRO A 66 -2.82 -0.28 -12.25
CA PRO A 66 -3.59 -0.29 -13.48
C PRO A 66 -5.03 0.22 -13.20
N PRO A 67 -5.74 0.75 -14.21
CA PRO A 67 -7.03 1.43 -14.03
C PRO A 67 -8.10 0.61 -13.30
N GLU A 68 -8.13 -0.70 -13.53
CA GLU A 68 -9.05 -1.64 -12.88
C GLU A 68 -8.90 -1.69 -11.35
N LEU A 69 -7.73 -1.28 -10.83
CA LEU A 69 -7.43 -1.23 -9.39
C LEU A 69 -7.56 0.16 -8.79
N TYR A 70 -7.93 1.19 -9.57
CA TYR A 70 -8.05 2.57 -9.08
C TYR A 70 -9.05 2.71 -7.94
N ARG A 71 -10.17 1.98 -7.98
CA ARG A 71 -11.16 2.00 -6.91
C ARG A 71 -10.57 1.53 -5.57
N ALA A 72 -9.80 0.45 -5.63
CA ALA A 72 -9.17 -0.16 -4.46
C ALA A 72 -8.13 0.79 -3.84
N VAL A 73 -7.37 1.49 -4.68
CA VAL A 73 -6.35 2.45 -4.24
C VAL A 73 -6.95 3.79 -3.79
N ALA A 74 -8.05 4.24 -4.39
CA ALA A 74 -8.78 5.43 -3.96
C ALA A 74 -9.26 5.30 -2.50
N GLU A 75 -9.62 4.08 -2.06
CA GLU A 75 -9.97 3.82 -0.66
C GLU A 75 -8.79 4.10 0.30
N ILE A 76 -7.56 3.74 -0.10
CA ILE A 76 -6.33 4.00 0.67
C ILE A 76 -6.09 5.51 0.75
N LEU A 77 -6.17 6.21 -0.39
CA LEU A 77 -5.96 7.66 -0.44
C LEU A 77 -7.01 8.40 0.40
N ALA A 78 -8.28 7.97 0.33
CA ALA A 78 -9.34 8.51 1.16
C ALA A 78 -9.10 8.26 2.65
N PHE A 79 -8.59 7.08 3.02
CA PHE A 79 -8.19 6.78 4.40
C PHE A 79 -7.09 7.73 4.89
N VAL A 80 -6.01 7.89 4.12
CA VAL A 80 -4.92 8.81 4.46
C VAL A 80 -5.44 10.25 4.59
N TYR A 81 -6.28 10.69 3.64
CA TYR A 81 -6.87 12.03 3.66
C TYR A 81 -7.75 12.27 4.89
N ARG A 82 -8.54 11.28 5.33
CA ARG A 82 -9.34 11.40 6.56
C ARG A 82 -8.48 11.47 7.81
N MET A 83 -7.33 10.78 7.84
CA MET A 83 -6.39 10.86 8.95
C MET A 83 -5.73 12.23 9.05
N THR A 84 -5.38 12.85 7.91
CA THR A 84 -4.77 14.18 7.88
C THR A 84 -5.78 15.30 8.15
N LYS A 85 -7.05 15.14 7.74
CA LYS A 85 -8.13 16.12 8.00
C LYS A 85 -8.56 16.22 9.46
N LYS A 86 -8.15 15.29 10.34
CA LYS A 86 -8.42 15.35 11.79
C LYS A 86 -7.51 16.32 12.56
N VAL A 87 -6.75 17.15 11.85
CA VAL A 87 -5.98 18.25 12.43
C VAL A 87 -6.55 19.57 11.87
N GLN A 88 -7.70 19.98 12.39
CA GLN A 88 -8.15 21.37 12.34
C GLN A 88 -9.04 21.65 13.54
#